data_AF-Q2SKL5-F1
#
_entry.id   AF-Q2SKL5-F1
#
_cell.length_a   1.000
_cell.length_b   1.000
_cell.length_c   1.000
_cell.angle_alpha   90.00
_cell.angle_beta   90.00
_cell.angle_gamma   90.00
#
_symmetry.space_group_name_H-M   'P 1'
#
loop_
_entity.id
_entity.type
_entity.pdbx_description
1 polymer ?
#
loop_
_entity_poly.entity_id
_entity_poly.type
_entity_poly.pdbx_seq_one_letter_code
_entity_poly.pdbx_strand_id
1 'polypeptide(L)'
;MQDGGEGFSLRGQAEHVRDLILNLDEGPCWVLGHSVGGAIAMMLAEAHPELVRGLISVEGNFTLNDAFWCRKVAAMSVSEWRASYSEMQSDPEAWLTRAEIEPTVERLEWARRILVNQSTDTVHAVANAVVRETAGAEYQDSIRRVVDSGLPLYLLSGERSDAGWDVPEYVRATALQSVRQKNTGHMMMLEAPDEFCAIVADFIRFS
;
A
#
# COMPACT_ATOMS: atom_id res chain seq x y z
N MET A 1 11.82 17.70 22.36
CA MET A 1 11.81 16.32 21.84
C MET A 1 10.86 16.35 20.68
N GLN A 2 11.37 16.41 19.45
CA GLN A 2 10.52 16.35 18.25
C GLN A 2 9.96 14.94 18.15
N ASP A 3 8.64 14.86 17.94
CA ASP A 3 7.88 13.62 17.81
C ASP A 3 8.43 12.75 16.68
N GLY A 4 9.27 11.77 17.03
CA GLY A 4 9.68 10.72 16.09
C GLY A 4 8.51 9.86 15.61
N GLY A 5 7.29 10.03 16.18
CA GLY A 5 6.07 9.35 15.77
C GLY A 5 5.31 10.00 14.62
N GLU A 6 5.43 11.33 14.41
CA GLU A 6 4.68 12.01 13.35
C GLU A 6 5.12 11.57 11.95
N GLY A 7 6.42 11.37 11.73
CA GLY A 7 6.97 10.94 10.45
C GLY A 7 6.54 9.54 9.99
N PHE A 8 6.07 8.69 10.91
CA PHE A 8 5.58 7.34 10.57
C PHE A 8 4.05 7.25 10.48
N SER A 9 3.33 8.33 10.82
CA SER A 9 1.87 8.40 10.62
C SER A 9 1.49 8.32 9.14
N LEU A 10 0.26 7.92 8.82
CA LEU A 10 -0.21 7.88 7.43
C LEU A 10 -0.18 9.28 6.81
N ARG A 11 -0.59 10.30 7.59
CA ARG A 11 -0.53 11.68 7.15
C ARG A 11 0.91 12.17 6.98
N GLY A 12 1.81 11.88 7.92
CA GLY A 12 3.23 12.23 7.79
C GLY A 12 3.88 11.62 6.55
N GLN A 13 3.54 10.37 6.22
CA GLN A 13 3.99 9.74 4.98
C GLN A 13 3.37 10.39 3.73
N ALA A 14 2.09 10.80 3.78
CA ALA A 14 1.47 11.55 2.69
C ALA A 14 2.13 12.92 2.45
N GLU A 15 2.48 13.64 3.53
CA GLU A 15 3.25 14.90 3.43
C GLU A 15 4.63 14.67 2.80
N HIS A 16 5.28 13.55 3.09
CA HIS A 16 6.56 13.20 2.45
C HIS A 16 6.38 12.96 0.93
N VAL A 17 5.29 12.31 0.52
CA VAL A 17 4.98 12.11 -0.90
C VAL A 17 4.64 13.44 -1.59
N ARG A 18 3.90 14.33 -0.92
CA ARG A 18 3.66 15.71 -1.39
C ARG A 18 4.98 16.42 -1.65
N ASP A 19 5.90 16.40 -0.69
CA ASP A 19 7.21 17.06 -0.83
C ASP A 19 8.01 16.48 -2.00
N LEU A 20 7.94 15.17 -2.23
CA LEU A 20 8.57 14.54 -3.39
C LEU A 20 7.97 15.04 -4.71
N ILE A 21 6.64 15.11 -4.83
CA ILE A 21 5.96 15.61 -6.04
C ILE A 21 6.40 17.04 -6.35
N LEU A 22 6.38 17.91 -5.34
CA LEU A 22 6.78 19.32 -5.49
C LEU A 22 8.26 19.47 -5.86
N ASN A 23 9.15 18.66 -5.24
CA ASN A 23 10.58 18.71 -5.52
C ASN A 23 10.94 18.19 -6.92
N LEU A 24 10.12 17.32 -7.50
CA LEU A 24 10.28 16.84 -8.87
C LEU A 24 9.71 17.83 -9.91
N ASP A 25 9.07 18.92 -9.48
CA ASP A 25 8.33 19.86 -10.34
C ASP A 25 7.27 19.14 -11.21
N GLU A 26 6.64 18.13 -10.61
CA GLU A 26 5.60 17.31 -11.23
C GLU A 26 4.21 17.67 -10.66
N GLY A 27 3.15 17.44 -11.43
CA GLY A 27 1.78 17.47 -10.91
C GLY A 27 0.75 18.20 -11.80
N PRO A 28 -0.55 17.84 -11.70
CA PRO A 28 -1.10 16.72 -10.94
C PRO A 28 -0.76 15.36 -11.57
N CYS A 29 -0.39 14.38 -10.72
CA CYS A 29 0.10 13.06 -11.15
C CYS A 29 -0.87 11.92 -10.78
N TRP A 30 -0.73 10.78 -11.46
CA TRP A 30 -1.36 9.54 -11.03
C TRP A 30 -0.60 8.98 -9.83
N VAL A 31 -1.32 8.63 -8.77
CA VAL A 31 -0.72 8.04 -7.56
C VAL A 31 -1.18 6.60 -7.43
N LEU A 32 -0.23 5.68 -7.53
CA LEU A 32 -0.43 4.26 -7.30
C LEU A 32 0.05 3.91 -5.90
N GLY A 33 -0.86 3.37 -5.08
CA GLY A 33 -0.57 2.94 -3.72
C GLY A 33 -0.80 1.44 -3.56
N HIS A 34 0.26 0.69 -3.23
CA HIS A 34 0.17 -0.74 -2.88
C HIS A 34 0.05 -0.93 -1.37
N SER A 35 -0.90 -1.74 -0.90
CA SER A 35 -1.04 -2.09 0.51
C SER A 35 -1.15 -0.83 1.39
N VAL A 36 -0.26 -0.63 2.36
CA VAL A 36 -0.18 0.60 3.17
C VAL A 36 -0.06 1.86 2.30
N GLY A 37 0.62 1.77 1.16
CA GLY A 37 0.73 2.86 0.19
C GLY A 37 -0.63 3.34 -0.35
N GLY A 38 -1.65 2.48 -0.39
CA GLY A 38 -3.01 2.88 -0.76
C GLY A 38 -3.65 3.80 0.28
N ALA A 39 -3.45 3.52 1.57
CA ALA A 39 -3.90 4.39 2.65
C ALA A 39 -3.18 5.75 2.61
N ILE A 40 -1.87 5.73 2.36
CA ILE A 40 -1.06 6.95 2.19
C ILE A 40 -1.55 7.77 0.99
N ALA A 41 -1.85 7.11 -0.14
CA ALA A 41 -2.37 7.77 -1.34
C ALA A 41 -3.74 8.43 -1.10
N MET A 42 -4.62 7.79 -0.32
CA MET A 42 -5.89 8.39 0.10
C MET A 42 -5.66 9.62 0.99
N MET A 43 -4.72 9.57 1.94
CA MET A 43 -4.40 10.73 2.77
C MET A 43 -3.79 11.88 1.96
N LEU A 44 -2.95 11.57 0.96
CA LEU A 44 -2.40 12.56 0.03
C LEU A 44 -3.50 13.23 -0.78
N ALA A 45 -4.40 12.46 -1.39
CA ALA A 45 -5.51 12.99 -2.18
C ALA A 45 -6.50 13.81 -1.34
N GLU A 46 -6.70 13.44 -0.08
CA GLU A 46 -7.55 14.20 0.85
C GLU A 46 -6.93 15.56 1.19
N ALA A 47 -5.63 15.58 1.50
CA ALA A 47 -4.93 16.77 2.00
C ALA A 47 -4.46 17.71 0.87
N HIS A 48 -4.07 17.16 -0.27
CA HIS A 48 -3.48 17.88 -1.42
C HIS A 48 -4.14 17.44 -2.74
N PRO A 49 -5.48 17.59 -2.88
CA PRO A 49 -6.21 17.13 -4.06
C PRO A 49 -5.70 17.76 -5.37
N GLU A 50 -5.12 18.96 -5.32
CA GLU A 50 -4.54 19.65 -6.46
C GLU A 50 -3.30 18.97 -7.06
N LEU A 51 -2.65 18.07 -6.30
CA LEU A 51 -1.47 17.32 -6.75
C LEU A 51 -1.83 15.95 -7.33
N VAL A 52 -3.06 15.48 -7.16
CA VAL A 52 -3.48 14.13 -7.53
C VAL A 52 -4.45 14.18 -8.71
N ARG A 53 -4.02 13.63 -9.84
CA ARG A 53 -4.86 13.46 -11.04
C ARG A 53 -5.85 12.30 -10.88
N GLY A 54 -5.44 11.27 -10.17
CA GLY A 54 -6.23 10.08 -9.92
C GLY A 54 -5.45 9.03 -9.13
N LEU A 55 -6.17 8.05 -8.61
CA LEU A 55 -5.66 7.02 -7.71
C LEU A 55 -5.76 5.63 -8.35
N ILE A 56 -4.72 4.83 -8.14
CA ILE A 56 -4.73 3.39 -8.40
C ILE A 56 -4.43 2.69 -7.07
N SER A 57 -5.47 2.12 -6.46
CA SER A 57 -5.33 1.35 -5.22
C SER A 57 -5.05 -0.11 -5.56
N VAL A 58 -3.83 -0.56 -5.23
CA VAL A 58 -3.37 -1.94 -5.46
C VAL A 58 -3.42 -2.68 -4.14
N GLU A 59 -4.52 -3.37 -3.88
CA GLU A 59 -4.83 -3.96 -2.57
C GLU A 59 -4.54 -3.01 -1.40
N GLY A 60 -4.87 -1.73 -1.58
CA GLY A 60 -4.59 -0.67 -0.62
C GLY A 60 -5.43 -0.80 0.65
N ASN A 61 -4.87 -0.47 1.81
CA ASN A 61 -5.64 -0.57 3.05
C ASN A 61 -6.77 0.46 3.08
N PHE A 62 -8.04 0.02 3.08
CA PHE A 62 -9.22 0.88 3.24
C PHE A 62 -9.80 0.78 4.64
N THR A 63 -9.58 -0.33 5.35
CA THR A 63 -10.07 -0.54 6.71
C THR A 63 -9.01 -1.23 7.55
N LEU A 64 -9.21 -1.30 8.87
CA LEU A 64 -8.34 -2.14 9.70
C LEU A 64 -8.41 -3.63 9.31
N ASN A 65 -9.47 -4.08 8.64
CA ASN A 65 -9.67 -5.51 8.32
C ASN A 65 -8.70 -6.02 7.27
N ASP A 66 -8.30 -5.19 6.31
CA ASP A 66 -7.35 -5.56 5.26
C ASP A 66 -5.88 -5.32 5.66
N ALA A 67 -5.63 -4.68 6.81
CA ALA A 67 -4.29 -4.43 7.36
C ALA A 67 -3.70 -5.66 8.09
N PHE A 68 -3.88 -6.87 7.57
CA PHE A 68 -3.53 -8.13 8.25
C PHE A 68 -2.08 -8.19 8.74
N TRP A 69 -1.13 -7.83 7.87
CA TRP A 69 0.28 -7.89 8.20
C TRP A 69 0.66 -6.84 9.25
N CYS A 70 0.21 -5.59 9.08
CA CYS A 70 0.43 -4.54 10.08
C CYS A 70 -0.17 -4.90 11.44
N ARG A 71 -1.37 -5.50 11.50
CA ARG A 71 -1.94 -6.02 12.75
C ARG A 71 -1.08 -7.07 13.42
N LYS A 72 -0.54 -8.02 12.64
CA LYS A 72 0.37 -9.05 13.16
C LYS A 72 1.65 -8.44 13.73
N VAL A 73 2.24 -7.48 13.02
CA VAL A 73 3.48 -6.79 13.43
C VAL A 73 3.24 -5.93 14.68
N ALA A 74 2.16 -5.15 14.71
CA ALA A 74 1.84 -4.27 15.84
C ALA A 74 1.49 -5.05 17.13
N ALA A 75 0.99 -6.28 17.01
CA ALA A 75 0.71 -7.15 18.15
C ALA A 75 1.98 -7.76 18.79
N MET A 76 3.13 -7.69 18.12
CA MET A 76 4.41 -8.18 18.65
C MET A 76 5.13 -7.09 19.45
N SER A 77 5.81 -7.49 20.52
CA SER A 77 6.83 -6.65 21.14
C SER A 77 7.95 -6.36 20.14
N VAL A 78 8.69 -5.26 20.35
CA VAL A 78 9.81 -4.87 19.49
C VAL A 78 10.85 -6.00 19.36
N SER A 79 11.13 -6.73 20.44
CA SER A 79 12.07 -7.86 20.42
C SER A 79 11.58 -9.05 19.61
N GLU A 80 10.29 -9.40 19.71
CA GLU A 80 9.70 -10.50 18.93
C GLU A 80 9.67 -10.13 17.45
N TRP A 81 9.29 -8.90 17.13
CA TRP A 81 9.32 -8.40 15.76
C TRP A 81 10.74 -8.40 15.18
N ARG A 82 11.73 -7.95 15.95
CA ARG A 82 13.14 -7.97 15.51
C ARG A 82 13.63 -9.38 15.18
N ALA A 83 13.30 -10.36 16.00
CA ALA A 83 13.63 -11.75 15.71
C ALA A 83 12.91 -12.24 14.43
N SER A 84 11.60 -12.01 14.33
CA SER A 84 10.81 -12.46 13.18
C SER A 84 11.25 -11.81 11.86
N TYR A 85 11.55 -10.50 11.86
CA TYR A 85 12.00 -9.80 10.67
C TYR A 85 13.41 -10.21 10.25
N SER A 86 14.31 -10.46 11.22
CA SER A 86 15.64 -11.01 10.96
C SER A 86 15.57 -12.37 10.26
N GLU A 87 14.64 -13.24 10.66
CA GLU A 87 14.38 -14.52 9.97
C GLU A 87 13.86 -14.32 8.53
N MET A 88 12.99 -13.33 8.30
CA MET A 88 12.56 -13.02 6.93
C MET A 88 13.72 -12.53 6.08
N GLN A 89 14.58 -11.68 6.64
CA GLN A 89 15.76 -11.14 5.95
C GLN A 89 16.81 -12.23 5.63
N SER A 90 16.98 -13.22 6.50
CA SER A 90 17.94 -14.31 6.29
C SER A 90 17.43 -15.37 5.32
N ASP A 91 16.11 -15.49 5.13
CA ASP A 91 15.48 -16.47 4.24
C ASP A 91 14.42 -15.83 3.31
N PRO A 92 14.87 -15.07 2.28
CA PRO A 92 13.97 -14.46 1.29
C PRO A 92 13.22 -15.50 0.45
N GLU A 93 13.76 -16.72 0.32
CA GLU A 93 13.10 -17.81 -0.42
C GLU A 93 11.87 -18.30 0.34
N ALA A 94 11.99 -18.54 1.65
CA ALA A 94 10.85 -18.85 2.49
C ALA A 94 9.85 -17.69 2.57
N TRP A 95 10.31 -16.43 2.54
CA TRP A 95 9.41 -15.27 2.48
C TRP A 95 8.55 -15.28 1.20
N LEU A 96 9.14 -15.51 0.03
CA LEU A 96 8.41 -15.64 -1.24
C LEU A 96 7.47 -16.85 -1.25
N THR A 97 7.97 -18.01 -0.83
CA THR A 97 7.20 -19.27 -0.84
C THR A 97 5.98 -19.20 0.06
N ARG A 98 6.08 -18.53 1.22
CA ARG A 98 4.93 -18.27 2.11
C ARG A 98 3.87 -17.36 1.48
N ALA A 99 4.25 -16.53 0.52
CA ALA A 99 3.33 -15.72 -0.27
C ALA A 99 2.84 -16.44 -1.55
N GLU A 100 3.13 -17.73 -1.69
CA GLU A 100 2.83 -18.54 -2.87
C GLU A 100 3.49 -17.99 -4.15
N ILE A 101 4.69 -17.43 -4.01
CA ILE A 101 5.47 -16.87 -5.12
C ILE A 101 6.66 -17.78 -5.40
N GLU A 102 6.80 -18.22 -6.66
CA GLU A 102 7.94 -19.01 -7.10
C GLU A 102 9.25 -18.20 -7.00
N PRO A 103 10.28 -18.71 -6.29
CA PRO A 103 11.53 -17.99 -6.04
C PRO A 103 12.51 -18.10 -7.22
N THR A 104 12.21 -17.40 -8.31
CA THR A 104 13.17 -17.25 -9.42
C THR A 104 14.39 -16.42 -8.97
N VAL A 105 15.50 -16.51 -9.71
CA VAL A 105 16.72 -15.73 -9.43
C VAL A 105 16.41 -14.23 -9.30
N GLU A 106 15.60 -13.71 -10.21
CA GLU A 106 15.18 -12.31 -10.24
C GLU A 106 14.28 -11.94 -9.05
N ARG A 107 13.25 -12.75 -8.76
CA ARG A 107 12.35 -12.48 -7.63
C ARG A 107 13.06 -12.57 -6.28
N LEU A 108 14.05 -13.46 -6.15
CA LEU A 108 14.92 -13.52 -4.97
C LEU A 108 15.77 -12.26 -4.81
N GLU A 109 16.27 -11.67 -5.90
CA GLU A 109 16.98 -10.39 -5.85
C GLU A 109 16.05 -9.27 -5.38
N TRP A 110 14.83 -9.19 -5.92
CA TRP A 110 13.84 -8.21 -5.49
C TRP A 110 13.41 -8.40 -4.04
N ALA A 111 13.15 -9.64 -3.60
CA ALA A 111 12.81 -9.95 -2.22
C ALA A 111 13.90 -9.48 -1.24
N ARG A 112 15.18 -9.74 -1.56
CA ARG A 112 16.31 -9.25 -0.75
C ARG A 112 16.30 -7.73 -0.65
N ARG A 113 16.09 -7.01 -1.77
CA ARG A 113 16.02 -5.54 -1.77
C ARG A 113 14.86 -5.04 -0.90
N ILE A 114 13.67 -5.62 -1.05
CA ILE A 114 12.47 -5.24 -0.29
C ILE A 114 12.71 -5.44 1.22
N LEU A 115 13.22 -6.60 1.63
CA LEU A 115 13.38 -6.97 3.03
C LEU A 115 14.46 -6.16 3.77
N VAL A 116 15.36 -5.49 3.06
CA VAL A 116 16.41 -4.62 3.66
C VAL A 116 16.20 -3.13 3.35
N ASN A 117 15.13 -2.78 2.61
CA ASN A 117 14.89 -1.40 2.18
C ASN A 117 14.59 -0.45 3.36
N GLN A 118 14.05 -0.97 4.45
CA GLN A 118 13.71 -0.22 5.65
C GLN A 118 14.24 -0.93 6.89
N SER A 119 14.51 -0.15 7.93
CA SER A 119 14.91 -0.71 9.21
C SER A 119 13.76 -1.48 9.86
N THR A 120 14.08 -2.50 10.66
CA THR A 120 13.10 -3.26 11.43
C THR A 120 12.24 -2.37 12.32
N ASP A 121 12.84 -1.34 12.92
CA ASP A 121 12.15 -0.37 13.79
C ASP A 121 11.19 0.51 12.99
N THR A 122 11.58 0.93 11.78
CA THR A 122 10.70 1.68 10.87
C THR A 122 9.47 0.87 10.49
N VAL A 123 9.67 -0.39 10.10
CA VAL A 123 8.55 -1.28 9.73
C VAL A 123 7.60 -1.49 10.91
N HIS A 124 8.12 -1.66 12.12
CA HIS A 124 7.29 -1.77 13.33
C HIS A 124 6.52 -0.49 13.61
N ALA A 125 7.18 0.67 13.53
CA ALA A 125 6.56 1.97 13.77
C ALA A 125 5.42 2.25 12.78
N VAL A 126 5.64 1.99 11.48
CA VAL A 126 4.62 2.14 10.45
C VAL A 126 3.46 1.17 10.67
N ALA A 127 3.73 -0.09 11.01
CA ALA A 127 2.67 -1.05 11.31
C ALA A 127 1.78 -0.60 12.48
N ASN A 128 2.38 -0.07 13.54
CA ASN A 128 1.64 0.50 14.68
C ASN A 128 0.81 1.73 14.27
N ALA A 129 1.37 2.61 13.44
CA ALA A 129 0.65 3.76 12.92
C ALA A 129 -0.56 3.37 12.07
N VAL A 130 -0.39 2.42 11.14
CA VAL A 130 -1.47 1.87 10.32
C VAL A 130 -2.59 1.32 11.20
N VAL A 131 -2.27 0.47 12.18
CA VAL A 131 -3.30 -0.12 13.06
C VAL A 131 -4.05 0.93 13.85
N ARG A 132 -3.33 1.91 14.43
CA ARG A 132 -3.94 2.99 15.20
C ARG A 132 -4.87 3.86 14.34
N GLU A 133 -4.41 4.25 13.16
CA GLU A 133 -5.08 5.25 12.33
C GLU A 133 -6.22 4.65 11.51
N THR A 134 -6.03 3.46 10.94
CA THR A 134 -7.10 2.79 10.15
C THR A 134 -8.26 2.27 11.00
N ALA A 135 -8.08 2.17 12.32
CA ALA A 135 -9.14 1.86 13.28
C ALA A 135 -10.05 3.07 13.58
N GLY A 136 -9.59 4.29 13.30
CA GLY A 136 -10.31 5.53 13.63
C GLY A 136 -11.44 5.84 12.66
N ALA A 137 -12.53 6.43 13.17
CA ALA A 137 -13.64 6.91 12.32
C ALA A 137 -13.17 8.02 11.35
N GLU A 138 -12.25 8.88 11.78
CA GLU A 138 -11.69 9.96 10.97
C GLU A 138 -11.07 9.45 9.67
N TYR A 139 -10.41 8.29 9.71
CA TYR A 139 -9.82 7.67 8.53
C TYR A 139 -10.89 7.24 7.51
N GLN A 140 -12.00 6.65 7.98
CA GLN A 140 -13.13 6.31 7.12
C GLN A 140 -13.79 7.56 6.52
N ASP A 141 -13.89 8.64 7.31
CA ASP A 141 -14.41 9.91 6.82
C ASP A 141 -13.49 10.54 5.76
N SER A 142 -12.16 10.42 5.91
CA SER A 142 -11.20 10.85 4.89
C SER A 142 -11.36 10.07 3.58
N ILE A 143 -11.52 8.73 3.65
CA ILE A 143 -11.77 7.91 2.45
C ILE A 143 -13.07 8.36 1.76
N ARG A 144 -14.15 8.56 2.53
CA ARG A 144 -15.42 9.06 1.98
C ARG A 144 -15.26 10.40 1.28
N ARG A 145 -14.56 11.37 1.90
CA ARG A 145 -14.29 12.68 1.28
C ARG A 145 -13.57 12.56 -0.06
N VAL A 146 -12.57 11.68 -0.16
CA VAL A 146 -11.84 11.46 -1.41
C VAL A 146 -12.75 10.83 -2.46
N VAL A 147 -13.51 9.79 -2.11
CA VAL A 147 -14.43 9.12 -3.03
C VAL A 147 -15.53 10.07 -3.51
N ASP A 148 -16.14 10.83 -2.61
CA ASP A 148 -17.23 11.76 -2.89
C ASP A 148 -16.76 12.99 -3.70
N SER A 149 -15.45 13.26 -3.75
CA SER A 149 -14.87 14.36 -4.56
C SER A 149 -14.98 14.12 -6.07
N GLY A 150 -15.21 12.88 -6.49
CA GLY A 150 -15.22 12.48 -7.90
C GLY A 150 -13.82 12.25 -8.49
N LEU A 151 -12.78 12.20 -7.68
CA LEU A 151 -11.43 11.86 -8.11
C LEU A 151 -11.41 10.47 -8.79
N PRO A 152 -10.81 10.33 -9.99
CA PRO A 152 -10.68 9.03 -10.64
C PRO A 152 -10.01 7.99 -9.73
N LEU A 153 -10.68 6.86 -9.53
CA LEU A 153 -10.20 5.77 -8.68
C LEU A 153 -10.28 4.44 -9.42
N TYR A 154 -9.16 3.72 -9.45
CA TYR A 154 -9.06 2.36 -9.95
C TYR A 154 -8.68 1.41 -8.81
N LEU A 155 -9.24 0.20 -8.85
CA LEU A 155 -8.94 -0.87 -7.92
C LEU A 155 -8.25 -2.02 -8.66
N LEU A 156 -7.14 -2.52 -8.12
CA LEU A 156 -6.39 -3.65 -8.66
C LEU A 156 -6.07 -4.65 -7.56
N SER A 157 -6.49 -5.89 -7.74
CA SER A 157 -6.24 -7.01 -6.82
C SER A 157 -5.63 -8.21 -7.52
N GLY A 158 -4.92 -9.04 -6.75
CA GLY A 158 -4.48 -10.35 -7.21
C GLY A 158 -5.60 -11.37 -7.04
N GLU A 159 -5.75 -12.29 -8.00
CA GLU A 159 -6.81 -13.29 -7.97
C GLU A 159 -6.86 -14.13 -6.70
N ARG A 160 -5.69 -14.50 -6.14
CA ARG A 160 -5.60 -15.31 -4.92
C ARG A 160 -5.86 -14.50 -3.64
N SER A 161 -5.65 -13.19 -3.66
CA SER A 161 -5.73 -12.31 -2.49
C SER A 161 -6.99 -11.42 -2.44
N ASP A 162 -7.71 -11.28 -3.56
CA ASP A 162 -8.89 -10.40 -3.70
C ASP A 162 -9.95 -10.60 -2.61
N ALA A 163 -10.20 -11.85 -2.23
CA ALA A 163 -11.21 -12.18 -1.21
C ALA A 163 -10.85 -11.68 0.20
N GLY A 164 -9.56 -11.40 0.46
CA GLY A 164 -9.10 -10.82 1.71
C GLY A 164 -9.16 -9.29 1.74
N TRP A 165 -9.39 -8.64 0.60
CA TRP A 165 -9.35 -7.19 0.49
C TRP A 165 -10.70 -6.54 0.87
N ASP A 166 -10.76 -5.99 2.08
CA ASP A 166 -11.95 -5.37 2.68
C ASP A 166 -12.23 -3.96 2.14
N VAL A 167 -12.48 -3.86 0.83
CA VAL A 167 -12.88 -2.61 0.18
C VAL A 167 -14.35 -2.30 0.50
N PRO A 168 -14.66 -1.15 1.12
CA PRO A 168 -16.04 -0.77 1.39
C PRO A 168 -16.89 -0.65 0.11
N GLU A 169 -18.18 -1.00 0.20
CA GLU A 169 -19.08 -1.00 -0.96
C GLU A 169 -19.16 0.37 -1.65
N TYR A 170 -19.15 1.47 -0.88
CA TYR A 170 -19.18 2.82 -1.44
C TYR A 170 -17.92 3.16 -2.25
N VAL A 171 -16.77 2.57 -1.92
CA VAL A 171 -15.54 2.70 -2.70
C VAL A 171 -15.68 1.89 -3.99
N ARG A 172 -16.11 0.62 -3.89
CA ARG A 172 -16.29 -0.26 -5.06
C ARG A 172 -17.29 0.33 -6.07
N ALA A 173 -18.39 0.89 -5.59
CA ALA A 173 -19.44 1.48 -6.41
C ALA A 173 -18.99 2.76 -7.15
N THR A 174 -17.96 3.45 -6.63
CA THR A 174 -17.45 4.71 -7.21
C THR A 174 -16.20 4.50 -8.07
N ALA A 175 -15.45 3.41 -7.85
CA ALA A 175 -14.29 3.09 -8.66
C ALA A 175 -14.67 2.99 -10.14
N LEU A 176 -13.90 3.66 -11.01
CA LEU A 176 -14.11 3.64 -12.46
C LEU A 176 -13.98 2.22 -13.02
N GLN A 177 -13.05 1.46 -12.46
CA GLN A 177 -12.87 0.06 -12.79
C GLN A 177 -12.22 -0.70 -11.62
N SER A 178 -12.59 -1.95 -11.47
CA SER A 178 -11.93 -2.92 -10.59
C SER A 178 -11.39 -4.06 -11.44
N VAL A 179 -10.08 -4.29 -11.39
CA VAL A 179 -9.41 -5.38 -12.12
C VAL A 179 -8.85 -6.38 -11.13
N ARG A 180 -9.04 -7.66 -11.46
CA ARG A 180 -8.41 -8.78 -10.77
C ARG A 180 -7.37 -9.39 -11.70
N GLN A 181 -6.10 -9.23 -11.37
CA GLN A 181 -5.00 -9.83 -12.12
C GLN A 181 -4.95 -11.33 -11.85
N LYS A 182 -4.94 -12.12 -12.93
CA LYS A 182 -5.03 -13.57 -12.85
C LYS A 182 -3.73 -14.19 -12.37
N ASN A 183 -3.83 -15.33 -11.69
CA ASN A 183 -2.68 -16.11 -11.24
C ASN A 183 -1.67 -15.32 -10.37
N THR A 184 -2.09 -14.24 -9.72
CA THR A 184 -1.26 -13.47 -8.78
C THR A 184 -1.91 -13.40 -7.39
N GLY A 185 -1.09 -13.20 -6.37
CA GLY A 185 -1.51 -12.82 -5.02
C GLY A 185 -1.26 -11.34 -4.76
N HIS A 186 -0.97 -11.00 -3.51
CA HIS A 186 -0.84 -9.62 -3.02
C HIS A 186 0.32 -8.84 -3.69
N MET A 187 1.31 -9.55 -4.25
CA MET A 187 2.52 -8.97 -4.81
C MET A 187 2.54 -9.03 -6.35
N MET A 188 1.42 -8.66 -6.99
CA MET A 188 1.23 -8.66 -8.44
C MET A 188 2.42 -8.12 -9.25
N MET A 189 3.00 -6.99 -8.80
CA MET A 189 4.14 -6.34 -9.43
C MET A 189 5.44 -7.16 -9.39
N LEU A 190 5.54 -8.11 -8.46
CA LEU A 190 6.67 -9.05 -8.33
C LEU A 190 6.37 -10.39 -9.01
N GLU A 191 5.09 -10.79 -9.07
CA GLU A 191 4.65 -12.06 -9.64
C GLU A 191 4.53 -12.01 -11.17
N ALA A 192 3.92 -10.97 -11.72
CA ALA A 192 3.73 -10.82 -13.16
C ALA A 192 3.87 -9.34 -13.55
N PRO A 193 5.11 -8.80 -13.55
CA PRO A 193 5.40 -7.38 -13.71
C PRO A 193 4.89 -6.81 -15.04
N ASP A 194 5.06 -7.52 -16.16
CA ASP A 194 4.65 -7.03 -17.48
C ASP A 194 3.12 -6.86 -17.57
N GLU A 195 2.36 -7.83 -17.06
CA GLU A 195 0.90 -7.77 -17.03
C GLU A 195 0.42 -6.69 -16.05
N PHE A 196 1.04 -6.60 -14.88
CA PHE A 196 0.75 -5.53 -13.92
C PHE A 196 0.96 -4.14 -14.54
N CYS A 197 2.09 -3.92 -15.21
CA CYS A 197 2.38 -2.67 -15.91
C CYS A 197 1.41 -2.39 -17.06
N ALA A 198 0.96 -3.40 -17.79
CA ALA A 198 -0.05 -3.23 -18.84
C ALA A 198 -1.39 -2.77 -18.26
N ILE A 199 -1.86 -3.39 -17.17
CA ILE A 199 -3.11 -3.00 -16.47
C ILE A 199 -3.01 -1.54 -15.98
N VAL A 200 -1.89 -1.18 -15.34
CA VAL A 200 -1.66 0.19 -14.84
C VAL A 200 -1.63 1.20 -15.99
N ALA A 201 -0.98 0.85 -17.11
CA ALA A 201 -0.94 1.72 -18.29
C ALA A 201 -2.33 1.94 -18.89
N ASP A 202 -3.19 0.91 -18.89
CA ASP A 202 -4.56 1.02 -19.37
C ASP A 202 -5.39 1.96 -18.49
N PHE A 203 -5.27 1.90 -17.16
CA PHE A 203 -5.93 2.85 -16.25
C PHE A 203 -5.57 4.30 -16.56
N ILE A 204 -4.30 4.57 -16.84
CA ILE A 204 -3.78 5.93 -17.09
C ILE A 204 -4.17 6.44 -18.49
N ARG A 205 -4.35 5.57 -19.48
CA ARG A 205 -4.63 5.95 -20.87
C ARG A 205 -6.11 6.23 -21.16
N PHE A 206 -7.01 5.61 -20.41
CA PHE A 206 -8.46 5.65 -20.68
C PHE A 206 -9.24 6.46 -19.65
N SER A 207 -8.56 7.36 -18.93
CA SER A 207 -9.12 8.26 -17.91
C SER A 207 -9.21 9.72 -18.35
#